data_AF-A0AAD5DGP6-F1
#
_entry.id   AF-A0AAD5DGP6-F1
#
_cell.length_a   1.000
_cell.length_b   1.000
_cell.length_c   1.000
_cell.angle_alpha   90.00
_cell.angle_beta   90.00
_cell.angle_gamma   90.00
#
_symmetry.space_group_name_H-M   'P 1'
#
loop_
_entity.id
_entity.type
_entity.pdbx_description
1 polymer ?
#
loop_
_entity_poly.entity_id
_entity_poly.type
_entity_poly.pdbx_seq_one_letter_code
_entity_poly.pdbx_strand_id
1 'polypeptide(L)'
;AAGAEFFRRRLQRAAAIPPEQRDPAVHAFVISVQLMRAADELLPLTADGQPALPADTLVAQQAEAQAFLLAATATFIAPDVVEWEGRQVNRLGRYAQRRVSLAGGRPNAAYLPALQPLGGLLVMYLYAGMIPNLPESVQLCQTSVACLTQQALRSMTSRQLQQMQRSSEHTLLTIDQLEAAFHYLITRCGSEAGSQAGSAATAALAKSVAASGERVLALQPGTPKGFLSAATTASGCAAANISRAGFSEFNAAMQRSMSQLLSAVRCAQAQRSPYWTVNSAAIALQVAMTPAVAISRADLEALVAAAEGVPAAVKQLSPVLPQLWVANLKQRASLVAAMLPAVRAQLQGSLLEASERAVQAWGDVETVSQQDQPSASCTCSGCGTRAIGLRRCARCKQAGREINATD
;
A
#
# COMPACT_ATOMS: atom_id res chain seq x y z
N ALA A 1 3.16 -20.77 14.05
CA ALA A 1 4.24 -20.89 15.05
C ALA A 1 5.58 -20.38 14.49
N ALA A 2 6.16 -21.01 13.45
CA ALA A 2 7.47 -20.62 12.91
C ALA A 2 7.53 -19.19 12.32
N GLY A 3 6.51 -18.77 11.55
CA GLY A 3 6.44 -17.41 10.99
C GLY A 3 6.39 -16.31 12.07
N ALA A 4 5.59 -16.53 13.13
CA ALA A 4 5.46 -15.59 14.23
C ALA A 4 6.73 -15.47 15.09
N GLU A 5 7.42 -16.59 15.31
CA GLU A 5 8.73 -16.60 15.97
C GLU A 5 9.76 -15.79 15.16
N PHE A 6 9.80 -16.00 13.85
CA PHE A 6 10.69 -15.30 12.96
C PHE A 6 10.42 -13.80 12.90
N PHE A 7 9.14 -13.43 12.77
CA PHE A 7 8.70 -12.03 12.83
C PHE A 7 9.11 -11.37 14.14
N ARG A 8 8.87 -12.03 15.28
CA ARG A 8 9.25 -11.51 16.60
C ARG A 8 10.75 -11.27 16.71
N ARG A 9 11.59 -12.20 16.24
CA ARG A 9 13.06 -12.03 16.23
C ARG A 9 13.50 -10.84 15.37
N ARG A 10 12.86 -10.63 14.21
CA ARG A 10 13.16 -9.48 13.34
C ARG A 10 12.76 -8.16 13.97
N LEU A 11 11.56 -8.11 14.57
CA LEU A 11 11.14 -6.94 15.32
C LEU A 11 12.08 -6.65 16.49
N GLN A 12 12.49 -7.66 17.25
CA GLN A 12 13.44 -7.49 18.36
C GLN A 12 14.77 -6.91 17.87
N ARG A 13 15.31 -7.41 16.76
CA ARG A 13 16.54 -6.87 16.15
C ARG A 13 16.36 -5.43 15.69
N ALA A 14 15.26 -5.13 15.01
CA ALA A 14 14.94 -3.78 14.54
C ALA A 14 14.75 -2.79 15.70
N ALA A 15 14.04 -3.21 16.76
CA ALA A 15 13.80 -2.40 17.94
C ALA A 15 15.05 -2.21 18.81
N ALA A 16 16.01 -3.15 18.77
CA ALA A 16 17.30 -3.04 19.48
C ALA A 16 18.21 -1.95 18.89
N ILE A 17 18.00 -1.54 17.64
CA ILE A 17 18.70 -0.39 17.07
C ILE A 17 18.15 0.89 17.75
N PRO A 18 19.00 1.75 18.35
CA PRO A 18 18.55 2.99 18.98
C PRO A 18 17.77 3.88 18.00
N PRO A 19 16.70 4.59 18.42
CA PRO A 19 15.84 5.37 17.53
C PRO A 19 16.59 6.32 16.59
N GLU A 20 17.63 6.98 17.08
CA GLU A 20 18.50 7.92 16.37
C GLU A 20 19.44 7.27 15.34
N GLN A 21 19.64 5.96 15.44
CA GLN A 21 20.46 5.16 14.52
C GLN A 21 19.63 4.34 13.52
N ARG A 22 18.30 4.31 13.68
CA ARG A 22 17.43 3.58 12.76
C ARG A 22 17.40 4.29 11.42
N ASP A 23 17.69 3.54 10.35
CA ASP A 23 17.37 4.02 9.02
C ASP A 23 15.83 4.22 8.88
N PRO A 24 15.38 5.06 7.94
CA PRO A 24 13.95 5.36 7.79
C PRO A 24 13.05 4.13 7.61
N ALA A 25 13.54 3.04 7.01
CA ALA A 25 12.75 1.84 6.76
C ALA A 25 12.61 1.00 8.03
N VAL A 26 13.70 0.84 8.79
CA VAL A 26 13.67 0.18 10.11
C VAL A 26 12.81 0.98 11.08
N HIS A 27 12.90 2.30 11.07
CA HIS A 27 12.04 3.17 11.86
C HIS A 27 10.57 2.98 11.49
N ALA A 28 10.22 3.09 10.20
CA ALA A 28 8.86 2.88 9.71
C ALA A 28 8.31 1.50 10.08
N PHE A 29 9.12 0.44 9.95
CA PHE A 29 8.76 -0.91 10.36
C PHE A 29 8.44 -0.99 11.85
N VAL A 30 9.35 -0.54 12.73
CA VAL A 30 9.14 -0.63 14.19
C VAL A 30 7.91 0.17 14.62
N ILE A 31 7.73 1.39 14.11
CA ILE A 31 6.58 2.22 14.47
C ILE A 31 5.27 1.62 13.95
N SER A 32 5.21 1.19 12.69
CA SER A 32 4.00 0.56 12.15
C SER A 32 3.61 -0.68 12.95
N VAL A 33 4.61 -1.46 13.40
CA VAL A 33 4.40 -2.63 14.25
C VAL A 33 3.80 -2.27 15.61
N GLN A 34 4.34 -1.24 16.26
CA GLN A 34 3.87 -0.78 17.57
C GLN A 34 2.42 -0.26 17.48
N LEU A 35 2.11 0.55 16.47
CA LEU A 35 0.76 1.06 16.23
C LEU A 35 -0.24 -0.07 16.00
N MET A 36 0.12 -1.09 15.20
CA MET A 36 -0.74 -2.25 14.97
C MET A 36 -0.96 -3.10 16.23
N ARG A 37 0.03 -3.22 17.11
CA ARG A 37 -0.15 -3.89 18.42
C ARG A 37 -1.09 -3.12 19.33
N ALA A 38 -0.93 -1.80 19.40
CA ALA A 38 -1.84 -0.95 20.17
C ALA A 38 -3.28 -1.02 19.62
N ALA A 39 -3.45 -1.06 18.29
CA ALA A 39 -4.75 -1.29 17.68
C ALA A 39 -5.35 -2.66 18.08
N ASP A 40 -4.51 -3.69 18.13
CA ASP A 40 -4.92 -5.04 18.49
C ASP A 40 -5.38 -5.17 19.94
N GLU A 41 -4.67 -4.52 20.86
CA GLU A 41 -4.99 -4.49 22.30
C GLU A 41 -6.36 -3.83 22.56
N LEU A 42 -6.73 -2.85 21.72
CA LEU A 42 -8.03 -2.18 21.77
C LEU A 42 -9.18 -3.03 21.19
N LEU A 43 -8.90 -4.12 20.47
CA LEU A 43 -9.90 -4.91 19.74
C LEU A 43 -9.96 -6.37 20.23
N PRO A 44 -10.36 -6.63 21.48
CA PRO A 44 -10.43 -8.00 22.00
C PRO A 44 -11.39 -8.86 21.16
N LEU A 45 -11.07 -10.15 21.04
CA LEU A 45 -11.95 -11.15 20.43
C LEU A 45 -12.39 -12.16 21.49
N THR A 46 -13.58 -12.74 21.31
CA THR A 46 -14.07 -13.87 22.10
C THR A 46 -13.27 -15.14 21.78
N ALA A 47 -13.50 -16.22 22.53
CA ALA A 47 -12.87 -17.53 22.25
C ALA A 47 -13.16 -18.05 20.83
N ASP A 48 -14.35 -17.75 20.29
CA ASP A 48 -14.77 -18.09 18.92
C ASP A 48 -14.23 -17.09 17.87
N GLY A 49 -13.42 -16.13 18.32
CA GLY A 49 -12.83 -15.08 17.51
C GLY A 49 -13.81 -13.97 17.13
N GLN A 50 -14.99 -13.87 17.73
CA GLN A 50 -15.93 -12.79 17.42
C GLN A 50 -15.52 -11.49 18.12
N PRO A 51 -15.85 -10.30 17.59
CA PRO A 51 -15.66 -9.03 18.28
C PRO A 51 -16.25 -9.04 19.69
N ALA A 52 -15.41 -8.85 20.72
CA ALA A 52 -15.83 -8.95 22.13
C ALA A 52 -16.38 -7.63 22.69
N LEU A 53 -16.04 -6.48 22.10
CA LEU A 53 -16.53 -5.19 22.59
C LEU A 53 -18.04 -5.01 22.33
N PRO A 54 -18.83 -4.50 23.28
CA PRO A 54 -20.25 -4.18 23.06
C PRO A 54 -20.43 -3.14 21.94
N ALA A 55 -21.29 -3.40 20.95
CA ALA A 55 -21.36 -2.56 19.75
C ALA A 55 -21.99 -1.18 19.98
N ASP A 56 -22.79 -1.05 21.03
CA ASP A 56 -23.70 0.06 21.36
C ASP A 56 -23.15 1.01 22.44
N THR A 57 -22.01 0.70 23.04
CA THR A 57 -21.40 1.56 24.06
C THR A 57 -20.45 2.58 23.45
N LEU A 58 -20.43 3.80 23.99
CA LEU A 58 -19.51 4.86 23.55
C LEU A 58 -18.04 4.44 23.69
N VAL A 59 -17.69 3.82 24.83
CA VAL A 59 -16.32 3.40 25.12
C VAL A 59 -15.83 2.37 24.09
N ALA A 60 -16.64 1.38 23.76
CA ALA A 60 -16.29 0.40 22.74
C ALA A 60 -16.13 1.04 21.35
N GLN A 61 -17.01 1.97 20.99
CA GLN A 61 -16.91 2.68 19.72
C GLN A 61 -15.65 3.56 19.66
N GLN A 62 -15.30 4.26 20.74
CA GLN A 62 -14.05 5.02 20.81
C GLN A 62 -12.82 4.11 20.66
N ALA A 63 -12.81 2.97 21.34
CA ALA A 63 -11.74 1.98 21.23
C ALA A 63 -11.59 1.47 19.79
N GLU A 64 -12.70 1.19 19.11
CA GLU A 64 -12.68 0.77 17.70
C GLU A 64 -12.18 1.87 16.76
N ALA A 65 -12.68 3.10 16.88
CA ALA A 65 -12.21 4.22 16.07
C ALA A 65 -10.70 4.43 16.28
N GLN A 66 -10.23 4.34 17.52
CA GLN A 66 -8.82 4.48 17.86
C GLN A 66 -7.99 3.37 17.25
N ALA A 67 -8.44 2.12 17.34
CA ALA A 67 -7.77 0.99 16.70
C ALA A 67 -7.69 1.16 15.19
N PHE A 68 -8.77 1.57 14.53
CA PHE A 68 -8.76 1.79 13.09
C PHE A 68 -7.87 2.95 12.68
N LEU A 69 -7.81 4.03 13.47
CA LEU A 69 -6.93 5.16 13.21
C LEU A 69 -5.46 4.80 13.39
N LEU A 70 -5.12 4.03 14.42
CA LEU A 70 -3.78 3.46 14.61
C LEU A 70 -3.37 2.58 13.43
N ALA A 71 -4.29 1.72 12.97
CA ALA A 71 -4.06 0.88 11.79
C ALA A 71 -3.88 1.71 10.51
N ALA A 72 -4.71 2.73 10.28
CA ALA A 72 -4.56 3.65 9.16
C ALA A 72 -3.23 4.41 9.22
N THR A 73 -2.81 4.82 10.42
CA THR A 73 -1.52 5.47 10.66
C THR A 73 -0.37 4.52 10.31
N ALA A 74 -0.43 3.27 10.74
CA ALA A 74 0.56 2.24 10.43
C ALA A 74 0.68 2.01 8.91
N THR A 75 -0.45 1.86 8.22
CA THR A 75 -0.50 1.73 6.76
C THR A 75 0.05 2.95 6.05
N PHE A 76 -0.26 4.15 6.53
CA PHE A 76 0.29 5.36 5.94
C PHE A 76 1.81 5.43 6.10
N ILE A 77 2.35 5.11 7.27
CA ILE A 77 3.80 5.10 7.51
C ILE A 77 4.48 4.09 6.61
N ALA A 78 3.88 2.90 6.47
CA ALA A 78 4.43 1.81 5.74
C ALA A 78 3.30 1.07 4.98
N PRO A 79 3.10 1.37 3.69
CA PRO A 79 1.92 0.91 2.93
C PRO A 79 1.99 -0.57 2.53
N ASP A 80 3.20 -1.14 2.39
CA ASP A 80 3.39 -2.56 2.03
C ASP A 80 3.26 -3.51 3.24
N VAL A 81 2.85 -2.99 4.39
CA VAL A 81 2.99 -3.67 5.69
C VAL A 81 1.73 -4.36 6.15
N VAL A 82 0.60 -3.98 5.59
CA VAL A 82 -0.72 -4.24 6.18
C VAL A 82 -1.13 -5.71 6.10
N GLU A 83 -0.46 -6.52 5.28
CA GLU A 83 -0.58 -7.98 5.33
C GLU A 83 0.24 -8.58 6.50
N TRP A 84 0.13 -7.93 7.65
CA TRP A 84 0.60 -8.38 8.94
C TRP A 84 -0.06 -9.70 9.29
N GLU A 85 0.73 -10.63 9.87
CA GLU A 85 0.34 -11.99 10.28
C GLU A 85 -1.16 -12.19 10.23
N GLY A 86 -1.69 -12.90 9.22
CA GLY A 86 -3.11 -12.86 8.79
C GLY A 86 -4.19 -12.96 9.88
N ARG A 87 -3.85 -13.21 11.15
CA ARG A 87 -4.68 -12.99 12.34
C ARG A 87 -5.11 -11.53 12.58
N GLN A 88 -4.28 -10.50 12.31
CA GLN A 88 -4.65 -9.10 12.63
C GLN A 88 -5.54 -8.45 11.57
N VAL A 89 -5.25 -8.69 10.28
CA VAL A 89 -6.17 -8.35 9.18
C VAL A 89 -7.53 -9.01 9.42
N ASN A 90 -7.54 -10.24 9.94
CA ASN A 90 -8.78 -10.91 10.36
C ASN A 90 -9.48 -10.21 11.55
N ARG A 91 -8.75 -9.62 12.51
CA ARG A 91 -9.34 -8.94 13.67
C ARG A 91 -9.95 -7.59 13.28
N LEU A 92 -9.14 -6.70 12.69
CA LEU A 92 -9.62 -5.42 12.14
C LEU A 92 -10.75 -5.66 11.13
N GLY A 93 -10.58 -6.66 10.26
CA GLY A 93 -11.58 -7.11 9.31
C GLY A 93 -12.89 -7.58 9.94
N ARG A 94 -12.85 -8.36 11.02
CA ARG A 94 -14.06 -8.79 11.76
C ARG A 94 -14.79 -7.62 12.40
N TYR A 95 -14.06 -6.68 12.99
CA TYR A 95 -14.66 -5.47 13.56
C TYR A 95 -15.26 -4.56 12.48
N ALA A 96 -14.54 -4.35 11.36
CA ALA A 96 -15.04 -3.63 10.20
C ALA A 96 -16.29 -4.31 9.60
N GLN A 97 -16.25 -5.63 9.40
CA GLN A 97 -17.37 -6.41 8.87
C GLN A 97 -18.58 -6.37 9.80
N ARG A 98 -18.38 -6.52 11.12
CA ARG A 98 -19.46 -6.35 12.10
C ARG A 98 -20.14 -5.00 11.94
N ARG A 99 -19.35 -3.93 11.75
CA ARG A 99 -19.89 -2.59 11.55
C ARG A 99 -20.67 -2.46 10.25
N VAL A 100 -20.15 -2.98 9.14
CA VAL A 100 -20.88 -3.01 7.86
C VAL A 100 -22.23 -3.74 8.02
N SER A 101 -22.25 -4.88 8.71
CA SER A 101 -23.46 -5.66 8.98
C SER A 101 -24.46 -4.91 9.87
N LEU A 102 -24.01 -4.34 10.99
CA LEU A 102 -24.87 -3.57 11.89
C LEU A 102 -25.48 -2.34 11.23
N ALA A 103 -24.76 -1.75 10.28
CA ALA A 103 -25.23 -0.59 9.56
C ALA A 103 -26.24 -0.94 8.44
N GLY A 104 -26.62 -2.23 8.29
CA GLY A 104 -27.58 -2.69 7.29
C GLY A 104 -27.13 -2.41 5.86
N GLY A 105 -25.80 -2.43 5.60
CA GLY A 105 -25.21 -2.02 4.32
C GLY A 105 -25.10 -0.50 4.13
N ARG A 106 -25.48 0.32 5.12
CA ARG A 106 -25.29 1.78 5.10
C ARG A 106 -24.24 2.16 6.13
N PRO A 107 -22.95 2.34 5.78
CA PRO A 107 -21.81 2.42 6.72
C PRO A 107 -21.92 3.45 7.86
N ASN A 108 -22.91 4.35 7.81
CA ASN A 108 -23.16 5.34 8.84
C ASN A 108 -24.16 4.86 9.93
N ALA A 109 -25.10 3.95 9.68
CA ALA A 109 -26.31 3.82 10.52
C ALA A 109 -26.13 3.32 11.98
N ALA A 110 -24.98 2.75 12.36
CA ALA A 110 -24.80 2.03 13.64
C ALA A 110 -23.74 2.62 14.60
N TYR A 111 -23.25 3.82 14.33
CA TYR A 111 -22.29 4.49 15.19
C TYR A 111 -22.97 5.63 15.94
N LEU A 112 -22.55 5.92 17.18
CA LEU A 112 -23.01 7.11 17.87
C LEU A 112 -22.76 8.32 16.96
N PRO A 113 -23.73 9.23 16.80
CA PRO A 113 -23.61 10.38 15.90
C PRO A 113 -22.30 11.16 16.11
N ALA A 114 -21.84 11.20 17.37
CA ALA A 114 -20.62 11.86 17.81
C ALA A 114 -19.30 11.25 17.28
N LEU A 115 -19.30 10.05 16.68
CA LEU A 115 -18.11 9.42 16.11
C LEU A 115 -18.31 8.88 14.67
N GLN A 116 -19.55 8.94 14.18
CA GLN A 116 -20.03 8.35 12.92
C GLN A 116 -19.17 8.74 11.70
N PRO A 117 -18.75 10.00 11.52
CA PRO A 117 -17.94 10.39 10.37
C PRO A 117 -16.57 9.71 10.36
N LEU A 118 -15.83 9.77 11.47
CA LEU A 118 -14.49 9.18 11.55
C LEU A 118 -14.54 7.65 11.49
N GLY A 119 -15.47 7.02 12.22
CA GLY A 119 -15.63 5.57 12.21
C GLY A 119 -15.96 5.02 10.81
N GLY A 120 -16.91 5.65 10.11
CA GLY A 120 -17.28 5.25 8.75
C GLY A 120 -16.12 5.39 7.76
N LEU A 121 -15.40 6.52 7.80
CA LEU A 121 -14.20 6.74 6.99
C LEU A 121 -13.16 5.65 7.23
N LEU A 122 -12.78 5.42 8.48
CA LEU A 122 -11.72 4.47 8.82
C LEU A 122 -12.07 3.02 8.46
N VAL A 123 -13.35 2.63 8.60
CA VAL A 123 -13.82 1.33 8.11
C VAL A 123 -13.64 1.24 6.60
N MET A 124 -14.05 2.26 5.84
CA MET A 124 -13.88 2.28 4.38
C MET A 124 -12.39 2.23 3.97
N TYR A 125 -11.51 2.95 4.68
CA TYR A 125 -10.07 2.90 4.47
C TYR A 125 -9.53 1.48 4.59
N LEU A 126 -9.82 0.83 5.73
CA LEU A 126 -9.33 -0.52 5.99
C LEU A 126 -9.93 -1.52 5.03
N TYR A 127 -11.24 -1.42 4.74
CA TYR A 127 -11.94 -2.34 3.85
C TYR A 127 -11.38 -2.28 2.43
N ALA A 128 -11.13 -1.07 1.91
CA ALA A 128 -10.51 -0.91 0.59
C ALA A 128 -9.09 -1.47 0.51
N GLY A 129 -8.33 -1.40 1.61
CA GLY A 129 -7.01 -2.03 1.69
C GLY A 129 -7.06 -3.56 1.83
N MET A 130 -8.17 -4.12 2.32
CA MET A 130 -8.33 -5.56 2.55
C MET A 130 -8.92 -6.33 1.37
N ILE A 131 -9.68 -5.67 0.49
CA ILE A 131 -10.29 -6.31 -0.67
C ILE A 131 -9.66 -5.78 -1.96
N PRO A 132 -8.64 -6.48 -2.49
CA PRO A 132 -8.08 -6.13 -3.79
C PRO A 132 -9.12 -6.37 -4.89
N ASN A 133 -9.09 -5.53 -5.92
CA ASN A 133 -9.81 -5.73 -7.19
C ASN A 133 -11.35 -5.62 -7.18
N LEU A 134 -11.97 -5.02 -6.17
CA LEU A 134 -13.41 -4.74 -6.21
C LEU A 134 -13.69 -3.29 -6.63
N PRO A 135 -14.50 -3.03 -7.68
CA PRO A 135 -15.05 -1.71 -7.99
C PRO A 135 -15.68 -1.02 -6.76
N GLU A 136 -16.23 -1.81 -5.84
CA GLU A 136 -16.78 -1.36 -4.56
C GLU A 136 -15.72 -0.68 -3.68
N SER A 137 -14.48 -1.17 -3.64
CA SER A 137 -13.39 -0.57 -2.85
C SER A 137 -13.07 0.86 -3.34
N VAL A 138 -13.07 1.07 -4.66
CA VAL A 138 -12.85 2.39 -5.26
C VAL A 138 -14.00 3.34 -4.91
N GLN A 139 -15.24 2.88 -5.05
CA GLN A 139 -16.44 3.68 -4.73
C GLN A 139 -16.49 4.09 -3.25
N LEU A 140 -16.12 3.18 -2.33
CA LEU A 140 -16.05 3.46 -0.90
C LEU A 140 -15.00 4.52 -0.57
N CYS A 141 -13.81 4.42 -1.17
CA CYS A 141 -12.77 5.43 -0.97
C CYS A 141 -13.15 6.80 -1.58
N GLN A 142 -13.78 6.82 -2.76
CA GLN A 142 -14.28 8.07 -3.36
C GLN A 142 -15.33 8.74 -2.48
N THR A 143 -16.29 7.96 -1.97
CA THR A 143 -17.32 8.45 -1.06
C THR A 143 -16.68 9.03 0.21
N SER A 144 -15.66 8.35 0.74
CA SER A 144 -14.89 8.81 1.91
C SER A 144 -14.21 10.16 1.67
N VAL A 145 -13.54 10.32 0.54
CA VAL A 145 -12.89 11.60 0.19
C VAL A 145 -13.92 12.70 -0.07
N ALA A 146 -15.03 12.39 -0.74
CA ALA A 146 -16.12 13.36 -0.92
C ALA A 146 -16.68 13.82 0.43
N CYS A 147 -16.80 12.93 1.41
CA CYS A 147 -17.17 13.31 2.77
C CYS A 147 -16.12 14.20 3.44
N LEU A 148 -14.81 13.88 3.31
CA LEU A 148 -13.72 14.68 3.91
C LEU A 148 -13.55 16.08 3.29
N THR A 149 -14.02 16.28 2.06
CA THR A 149 -14.00 17.60 1.41
C THR A 149 -15.17 18.49 1.82
N GLN A 150 -16.24 17.94 2.42
CA GLN A 150 -17.32 18.73 2.99
C GLN A 150 -16.86 19.40 4.29
N GLN A 151 -16.85 20.74 4.33
CA GLN A 151 -16.31 21.53 5.44
C GLN A 151 -16.90 21.17 6.82
N ALA A 152 -18.21 20.90 6.89
CA ALA A 152 -18.87 20.51 8.13
C ALA A 152 -18.36 19.17 8.67
N LEU A 153 -18.25 18.15 7.80
CA LEU A 153 -17.70 16.84 8.14
C LEU A 153 -16.21 16.94 8.48
N ARG A 154 -15.42 17.69 7.69
CA ARG A 154 -14.00 17.95 7.98
C ARG A 154 -13.80 18.53 9.38
N SER A 155 -14.62 19.52 9.76
CA SER A 155 -14.54 20.17 11.08
C SER A 155 -14.93 19.22 12.22
N MET A 156 -15.92 18.35 12.00
CA MET A 156 -16.31 17.31 12.96
C MET A 156 -15.23 16.25 13.13
N THR A 157 -14.73 15.69 12.02
CA THR A 157 -13.65 14.69 12.01
C THR A 157 -12.37 15.26 12.63
N SER A 158 -12.04 16.52 12.35
CA SER A 158 -10.87 17.18 12.94
C SER A 158 -10.96 17.27 14.47
N ARG A 159 -12.12 17.67 15.01
CA ARG A 159 -12.35 17.69 16.47
C ARG A 159 -12.25 16.30 17.09
N GLN A 160 -12.80 15.27 16.43
CA GLN A 160 -12.69 13.88 16.90
C GLN A 160 -11.24 13.39 16.90
N LEU A 161 -10.49 13.66 15.82
CA LEU A 161 -9.06 13.33 15.74
C LEU A 161 -8.27 14.02 16.84
N GLN A 162 -8.51 15.32 17.09
CA GLN A 162 -7.86 16.04 18.19
C GLN A 162 -8.21 15.46 19.56
N GLN A 163 -9.46 15.06 19.78
CA GLN A 163 -9.87 14.43 21.03
C GLN A 163 -9.13 13.09 21.23
N MET A 164 -9.08 12.25 20.20
CA MET A 164 -8.40 10.95 20.26
C MET A 164 -6.88 11.11 20.38
N GLN A 165 -6.30 12.14 19.76
CA GLN A 165 -4.89 12.47 19.89
C GLN A 165 -4.52 12.83 21.33
N ARG A 166 -5.42 13.48 22.09
CA ARG A 166 -5.18 13.81 23.51
C ARG A 166 -5.24 12.60 24.42
N SER A 167 -5.99 11.56 24.06
CA SER A 167 -6.12 10.33 24.84
C SER A 167 -5.16 9.22 24.40
N SER A 168 -4.39 9.44 23.32
CA SER A 168 -3.46 8.44 22.78
C SER A 168 -2.04 8.73 23.23
N GLU A 169 -1.32 7.66 23.59
CA GLU A 169 0.13 7.70 23.79
C GLU A 169 0.90 7.75 22.46
N HIS A 170 0.21 7.56 21.33
CA HIS A 170 0.79 7.53 20.00
C HIS A 170 0.47 8.79 19.20
N THR A 171 1.38 9.14 18.28
CA THR A 171 1.09 10.16 17.27
C THR A 171 0.19 9.55 16.20
N LEU A 172 -1.05 10.03 16.09
CA LEU A 172 -2.02 9.60 15.09
C LEU A 172 -1.97 10.52 13.87
N LEU A 173 -2.57 10.09 12.76
CA LEU A 173 -2.70 10.94 11.57
C LEU A 173 -3.49 12.22 11.89
N THR A 174 -2.97 13.35 11.42
CA THR A 174 -3.77 14.58 11.26
C THR A 174 -4.86 14.37 10.21
N ILE A 175 -5.85 15.26 10.15
CA ILE A 175 -6.91 15.16 9.14
C ILE A 175 -6.36 15.22 7.72
N ASP A 176 -5.32 16.03 7.48
CA ASP A 176 -4.71 16.16 6.17
C ASP A 176 -3.90 14.91 5.81
N GLN A 177 -3.20 14.31 6.78
CA GLN A 177 -2.50 13.04 6.57
C GLN A 177 -3.46 11.87 6.39
N LEU A 178 -4.61 11.88 7.06
CA LEU A 178 -5.67 10.90 6.86
C LEU A 178 -6.25 11.04 5.45
N GLU A 179 -6.58 12.27 5.03
CA GLU A 179 -7.02 12.58 3.66
C GLU A 179 -5.98 12.09 2.63
N ALA A 180 -4.69 12.36 2.85
CA ALA A 180 -3.58 11.85 2.05
C ALA A 180 -3.49 10.31 2.02
N ALA A 181 -3.77 9.63 3.13
CA ALA A 181 -3.79 8.18 3.19
C ALA A 181 -4.92 7.60 2.32
N PHE A 182 -6.14 8.16 2.39
CA PHE A 182 -7.25 7.76 1.51
C PHE A 182 -6.89 7.96 0.04
N HIS A 183 -6.34 9.13 -0.26
CA HIS A 183 -5.85 9.51 -1.57
C HIS A 183 -4.81 8.52 -2.14
N TYR A 184 -3.90 8.03 -1.30
CA TYR A 184 -2.97 6.96 -1.65
C TYR A 184 -3.69 5.63 -1.96
N LEU A 185 -4.64 5.21 -1.12
CA LEU A 185 -5.42 3.99 -1.37
C LEU A 185 -6.26 4.07 -2.65
N ILE A 186 -6.91 5.20 -2.93
CA ILE A 186 -7.64 5.41 -4.20
C ILE A 186 -6.70 5.20 -5.39
N THR A 187 -5.50 5.75 -5.32
CA THR A 187 -4.51 5.61 -6.39
C THR A 187 -4.17 4.14 -6.62
N ARG A 188 -3.92 3.38 -5.54
CA ARG A 188 -3.61 1.95 -5.61
C ARG A 188 -4.77 1.12 -6.15
N CYS A 189 -5.96 1.25 -5.57
CA CYS A 189 -7.14 0.49 -6.01
C CYS A 189 -7.58 0.89 -7.43
N GLY A 190 -7.45 2.16 -7.79
CA GLY A 190 -7.82 2.68 -9.09
C GLY A 190 -6.91 2.18 -10.22
N SER A 191 -5.61 2.03 -9.98
CA SER A 191 -4.70 1.43 -10.97
C SER A 191 -5.05 -0.03 -11.29
N GLU A 192 -5.55 -0.77 -10.30
CA GLU A 192 -5.97 -2.16 -10.48
C GLU A 192 -7.35 -2.25 -11.17
N ALA A 193 -8.32 -1.43 -10.72
CA ALA A 193 -9.70 -1.43 -11.21
C ALA A 193 -9.90 -0.73 -12.57
N GLY A 194 -9.00 0.16 -12.99
CA GLY A 194 -9.08 0.90 -14.25
C GLY A 194 -9.12 0.01 -15.49
N SER A 195 -8.69 -1.25 -15.38
CA SER A 195 -8.84 -2.27 -16.41
C SER A 195 -10.30 -2.73 -16.63
N GLN A 196 -11.21 -2.47 -15.68
CA GLN A 196 -12.57 -3.04 -15.66
C GLN A 196 -13.71 -2.01 -15.61
N ALA A 197 -13.44 -0.74 -15.30
CA ALA A 197 -14.49 0.26 -15.07
C ALA A 197 -14.93 1.03 -16.34
N GLY A 198 -16.23 1.30 -16.47
CA GLY A 198 -16.82 2.09 -17.56
C GLY A 198 -16.39 3.56 -17.57
N SER A 199 -16.38 4.18 -18.76
CA SER A 199 -15.64 5.41 -19.04
C SER A 199 -15.97 6.63 -18.15
N ALA A 200 -17.21 6.80 -17.68
CA ALA A 200 -17.63 7.99 -16.92
C ALA A 200 -17.12 7.98 -15.47
N ALA A 201 -17.20 6.84 -14.78
CA ALA A 201 -16.67 6.67 -13.43
C ALA A 201 -15.13 6.80 -13.43
N THR A 202 -14.49 6.31 -14.49
CA THR A 202 -13.03 6.36 -14.68
C THR A 202 -12.49 7.78 -14.77
N ALA A 203 -13.21 8.71 -15.42
CA ALA A 203 -12.75 10.11 -15.52
C ALA A 203 -12.91 10.90 -14.21
N ALA A 204 -14.02 10.71 -13.49
CA ALA A 204 -14.20 11.32 -12.17
C ALA A 204 -13.16 10.79 -11.17
N LEU A 205 -12.89 9.48 -11.22
CA LEU A 205 -11.82 8.84 -10.47
C LEU A 205 -10.47 9.46 -10.81
N ALA A 206 -10.12 9.58 -12.09
CA ALA A 206 -8.83 10.14 -12.52
C ALA A 206 -8.65 11.59 -12.03
N LYS A 207 -9.67 12.45 -12.10
CA LYS A 207 -9.55 13.83 -11.58
C LYS A 207 -9.32 13.85 -10.07
N SER A 208 -10.05 13.01 -9.33
CA SER A 208 -9.88 12.87 -7.88
C SER A 208 -8.49 12.34 -7.54
N VAL A 209 -8.03 11.32 -8.28
CA VAL A 209 -6.69 10.75 -8.15
C VAL A 209 -5.68 11.87 -8.39
N ALA A 210 -5.65 12.57 -9.52
CA ALA A 210 -4.66 13.64 -9.79
C ALA A 210 -4.47 14.64 -8.63
N ALA A 211 -5.58 15.16 -8.08
CA ALA A 211 -5.55 16.08 -6.94
C ALA A 211 -4.99 15.45 -5.65
N SER A 212 -5.18 14.13 -5.48
CA SER A 212 -4.66 13.32 -4.38
C SER A 212 -3.14 13.38 -4.30
N GLY A 213 -2.47 13.14 -5.43
CA GLY A 213 -1.00 13.05 -5.51
C GLY A 213 -0.32 14.36 -5.13
N GLU A 214 -0.81 15.48 -5.66
CA GLU A 214 -0.30 16.82 -5.34
C GLU A 214 -0.46 17.16 -3.86
N ARG A 215 -1.56 16.74 -3.24
CA ARG A 215 -1.78 16.93 -1.79
C ARG A 215 -0.81 16.11 -0.95
N VAL A 216 -0.58 14.84 -1.29
CA VAL A 216 0.39 13.99 -0.59
C VAL A 216 1.79 14.60 -0.70
N LEU A 217 2.16 15.12 -1.88
CA LEU A 217 3.43 15.80 -2.10
C LEU A 217 3.54 17.09 -1.26
N ALA A 218 2.49 17.90 -1.19
CA ALA A 218 2.47 19.11 -0.37
C ALA A 218 2.59 18.82 1.14
N LEU A 219 2.07 17.68 1.59
CA LEU A 219 2.15 17.24 2.99
C LEU A 219 3.48 16.57 3.34
N GLN A 220 4.18 16.00 2.35
CA GLN A 220 5.46 15.33 2.54
C GLN A 220 6.50 15.84 1.52
N PRO A 221 6.76 17.17 1.48
CA PRO A 221 7.61 17.77 0.49
C PRO A 221 9.04 17.26 0.63
N GLY A 222 9.69 16.96 -0.49
CA GLY A 222 11.07 16.51 -0.48
C GLY A 222 11.28 15.13 0.17
N THR A 223 10.25 14.28 0.22
CA THR A 223 10.37 12.89 0.67
C THR A 223 10.18 11.93 -0.49
N PRO A 224 10.82 10.73 -0.49
CA PRO A 224 10.64 9.76 -1.56
C PRO A 224 9.18 9.31 -1.65
N LYS A 225 8.50 9.17 -0.52
CA LYS A 225 7.09 8.80 -0.44
C LYS A 225 6.17 9.83 -1.08
N GLY A 226 6.38 11.12 -0.79
CA GLY A 226 5.59 12.22 -1.37
C GLY A 226 5.68 12.21 -2.89
N PHE A 227 6.91 12.16 -3.40
CA PHE A 227 7.17 12.07 -4.84
C PHE A 227 6.63 10.79 -5.48
N LEU A 228 6.82 9.63 -4.86
CA LEU A 228 6.34 8.35 -5.37
C LEU A 228 4.81 8.33 -5.46
N SER A 229 4.12 8.87 -4.45
CA SER A 229 2.66 8.95 -4.42
C SER A 229 2.16 9.89 -5.52
N ALA A 230 2.75 11.08 -5.66
CA ALA A 230 2.39 11.99 -6.75
C ALA A 230 2.61 11.37 -8.14
N ALA A 231 3.70 10.62 -8.31
CA ALA A 231 3.99 9.93 -9.55
C ALA A 231 2.98 8.85 -9.92
N THR A 232 2.67 7.94 -8.99
CA THR A 232 1.72 6.84 -9.23
C THR A 232 0.32 7.37 -9.50
N THR A 233 -0.04 8.46 -8.84
CA THR A 233 -1.25 9.21 -9.12
C THR A 233 -1.26 9.74 -10.55
N ALA A 234 -0.20 10.43 -10.98
CA ALA A 234 -0.13 11.03 -12.32
C ALA A 234 -0.22 9.97 -13.43
N SER A 235 0.48 8.83 -13.29
CA SER A 235 0.43 7.74 -14.27
C SER A 235 -0.91 7.01 -14.26
N GLY A 236 -1.50 6.75 -13.08
CA GLY A 236 -2.83 6.14 -12.96
C GLY A 236 -3.91 7.00 -13.64
N CYS A 237 -3.84 8.33 -13.50
CA CYS A 237 -4.75 9.24 -14.20
C CYS A 237 -4.57 9.21 -15.72
N ALA A 238 -3.33 9.11 -16.18
CA ALA A 238 -3.01 9.03 -17.60
C ALA A 238 -3.64 7.77 -18.21
N ALA A 239 -3.41 6.61 -17.58
CA ALA A 239 -3.94 5.32 -18.03
C ALA A 239 -5.48 5.32 -18.06
N ALA A 240 -6.12 5.86 -17.02
CA ALA A 240 -7.58 5.95 -16.90
C ALA A 240 -8.23 6.83 -17.99
N ASN A 241 -7.51 7.85 -18.49
CA ASN A 241 -8.07 8.84 -19.41
C ASN A 241 -7.61 8.69 -20.87
N ILE A 242 -6.83 7.66 -21.22
CA ILE A 242 -6.21 7.56 -22.56
C ILE A 242 -7.24 7.62 -23.70
N SER A 243 -8.44 7.08 -23.49
CA SER A 243 -9.53 7.08 -24.47
C SER A 243 -10.26 8.42 -24.62
N ARG A 244 -10.09 9.37 -23.69
CA ARG A 244 -10.84 10.63 -23.62
C ARG A 244 -9.98 11.89 -23.78
N ALA A 245 -8.84 11.90 -23.08
CA ALA A 245 -7.93 13.03 -22.98
C ALA A 245 -7.00 13.18 -24.20
N GLY A 246 -6.98 12.15 -25.07
CA GLY A 246 -6.10 12.09 -26.21
C GLY A 246 -4.64 11.84 -25.82
N PHE A 247 -3.81 11.57 -26.83
CA PHE A 247 -2.42 11.17 -26.63
C PHE A 247 -1.55 12.27 -26.01
N SER A 248 -1.86 13.54 -26.27
CA SER A 248 -1.07 14.67 -25.74
C SER A 248 -1.17 14.81 -24.22
N GLU A 249 -2.38 14.70 -23.66
CA GLU A 249 -2.58 14.78 -22.20
C GLU A 249 -2.01 13.55 -21.50
N PHE A 250 -2.14 12.37 -22.12
CA PHE A 250 -1.49 11.14 -21.66
C PHE A 250 0.03 11.32 -21.56
N ASN A 251 0.68 11.81 -22.63
CA ASN A 251 2.11 12.07 -22.63
C ASN A 251 2.51 13.07 -21.54
N ALA A 252 1.79 14.20 -21.42
CA ALA A 252 2.08 15.20 -20.39
C ALA A 252 1.98 14.63 -18.97
N ALA A 253 0.99 13.76 -18.70
CA ALA A 253 0.83 13.11 -17.40
C ALA A 253 1.92 12.07 -17.12
N MET A 254 2.31 11.28 -18.13
CA MET A 254 3.42 10.32 -18.00
C MET A 254 4.77 11.03 -17.80
N GLN A 255 4.99 12.16 -18.45
CA GLN A 255 6.17 13.01 -18.23
C GLN A 255 6.23 13.59 -16.81
N ARG A 256 5.09 14.11 -16.31
CA ARG A 256 5.00 14.55 -14.91
C ARG A 256 5.27 13.39 -13.95
N SER A 257 4.67 12.22 -14.19
CA SER A 257 4.91 11.03 -13.39
C SER A 257 6.40 10.67 -13.34
N MET A 258 7.07 10.63 -14.49
CA MET A 258 8.50 10.33 -14.57
C MET A 258 9.35 11.36 -13.81
N SER A 259 9.07 12.65 -13.97
CA SER A 259 9.79 13.71 -13.24
C SER A 259 9.69 13.55 -11.72
N GLN A 260 8.49 13.19 -11.22
CA GLN A 260 8.27 12.90 -9.81
C GLN A 260 9.01 11.62 -9.38
N LEU A 261 9.02 10.56 -10.19
CA LEU A 261 9.76 9.32 -9.89
C LEU A 261 11.26 9.54 -9.81
N LEU A 262 11.84 10.33 -10.71
CA LEU A 262 13.26 10.70 -10.66
C LEU A 262 13.58 11.49 -9.40
N SER A 263 12.66 12.37 -8.97
CA SER A 263 12.79 13.09 -7.70
C SER A 263 12.69 12.15 -6.50
N ALA A 264 11.81 11.14 -6.55
CA ALA A 264 11.75 10.07 -5.55
C ALA A 264 13.05 9.27 -5.46
N VAL A 265 13.62 8.88 -6.61
CA VAL A 265 14.91 8.17 -6.70
C VAL A 265 16.04 8.99 -6.09
N ARG A 266 16.20 10.25 -6.52
CA ARG A 266 17.24 11.15 -6.00
C ARG A 266 17.10 11.36 -4.49
N CYS A 267 15.87 11.56 -4.02
CA CYS A 267 15.60 11.71 -2.60
C CYS A 267 15.93 10.43 -1.80
N ALA A 268 15.55 9.25 -2.32
CA ALA A 268 15.86 7.97 -1.69
C ALA A 268 17.37 7.73 -1.57
N GLN A 269 18.13 8.07 -2.63
CA GLN A 269 19.59 7.99 -2.64
C GLN A 269 20.22 8.97 -1.64
N ALA A 270 19.76 10.23 -1.61
CA ALA A 270 20.24 11.24 -0.66
C ALA A 270 19.99 10.82 0.80
N GLN A 271 18.82 10.23 1.07
CA GLN A 271 18.46 9.67 2.38
C GLN A 271 19.13 8.32 2.68
N ARG A 272 19.84 7.74 1.70
CA ARG A 272 20.41 6.39 1.76
C ARG A 272 19.38 5.35 2.21
N SER A 273 18.13 5.48 1.78
CA SER A 273 17.03 4.61 2.19
C SER A 273 16.92 3.42 1.24
N PRO A 274 17.31 2.20 1.65
CA PRO A 274 17.27 1.04 0.76
C PRO A 274 15.84 0.72 0.33
N TYR A 275 14.86 0.93 1.22
CA TYR A 275 13.45 0.65 0.94
C TYR A 275 12.89 1.57 -0.15
N TRP A 276 13.14 2.87 -0.03
CA TRP A 276 12.68 3.82 -1.05
C TRP A 276 13.47 3.71 -2.35
N THR A 277 14.74 3.28 -2.31
CA THR A 277 15.51 2.97 -3.52
C THR A 277 14.84 1.85 -4.31
N VAL A 278 14.50 0.73 -3.67
CA VAL A 278 13.84 -0.41 -4.35
C VAL A 278 12.50 0.02 -4.94
N ASN A 279 11.66 0.67 -4.13
CA ASN A 279 10.30 1.05 -4.56
C ASN A 279 10.32 2.10 -5.69
N SER A 280 11.12 3.16 -5.53
CA SER A 280 11.17 4.25 -6.51
C SER A 280 11.82 3.79 -7.82
N ALA A 281 12.91 3.01 -7.76
CA ALA A 281 13.56 2.50 -8.97
C ALA A 281 12.65 1.54 -9.74
N ALA A 282 11.95 0.62 -9.05
CA ALA A 282 11.04 -0.32 -9.71
C ALA A 282 9.91 0.39 -10.47
N ILE A 283 9.26 1.37 -9.83
CA ILE A 283 8.15 2.11 -10.45
C ILE A 283 8.68 3.07 -11.53
N ALA A 284 9.82 3.72 -11.31
CA ALA A 284 10.48 4.57 -12.31
C ALA A 284 10.81 3.79 -13.58
N LEU A 285 11.33 2.55 -13.46
CA LEU A 285 11.61 1.70 -14.62
C LEU A 285 10.34 1.32 -15.37
N GLN A 286 9.26 0.93 -14.67
CA GLN A 286 7.98 0.61 -15.32
C GLN A 286 7.45 1.79 -16.14
N VAL A 287 7.47 3.00 -15.57
CA VAL A 287 7.04 4.22 -16.27
C VAL A 287 7.98 4.57 -17.42
N ALA A 288 9.30 4.43 -17.23
CA ALA A 288 10.29 4.69 -18.27
C ALA A 288 10.15 3.80 -19.50
N MET A 289 9.58 2.60 -19.35
CA MET A 289 9.29 1.70 -20.46
C MET A 289 8.02 2.04 -21.23
N THR A 290 7.30 3.09 -20.83
CA THR A 290 6.15 3.59 -21.60
C THR A 290 6.65 4.47 -22.76
N PRO A 291 6.30 4.19 -24.03
CA PRO A 291 6.76 4.96 -25.19
C PRO A 291 6.46 6.47 -25.15
N ALA A 292 5.51 6.88 -24.31
CA ALA A 292 5.10 8.26 -24.08
C ALA A 292 6.09 9.11 -23.27
N VAL A 293 7.12 8.49 -22.67
CA VAL A 293 8.05 9.16 -21.77
C VAL A 293 9.37 9.43 -22.47
N ALA A 294 9.69 10.71 -22.63
CA ALA A 294 10.99 11.20 -23.05
C ALA A 294 11.84 11.42 -21.81
N ILE A 295 12.95 10.68 -21.70
CA ILE A 295 13.84 10.76 -20.55
C ILE A 295 15.18 11.30 -21.04
N SER A 296 15.71 12.29 -20.31
CA SER A 296 17.04 12.81 -20.62
C SER A 296 18.09 11.72 -20.40
N ARG A 297 19.21 11.80 -21.12
CA ARG A 297 20.34 10.88 -20.90
C ARG A 297 20.78 10.83 -19.43
N ALA A 298 20.89 12.00 -18.79
CA ALA A 298 21.29 12.10 -17.39
C ALA A 298 20.29 11.42 -16.44
N ASP A 299 18.99 11.54 -16.71
CA ASP A 299 17.96 10.87 -15.91
C ASP A 299 17.94 9.35 -16.15
N LEU A 300 18.22 8.88 -17.38
CA LEU A 300 18.42 7.45 -17.66
C LEU A 300 19.63 6.90 -16.91
N GLU A 301 20.75 7.63 -16.87
CA GLU A 301 21.95 7.26 -16.12
C GLU A 301 21.66 7.18 -14.61
N ALA A 302 20.93 8.15 -14.06
CA ALA A 302 20.50 8.14 -12.65
C ALA A 302 19.58 6.94 -12.33
N LEU A 303 18.67 6.61 -13.26
CA LEU A 303 17.76 5.47 -13.11
C LEU A 303 18.50 4.13 -13.17
N VAL A 304 19.46 3.97 -14.08
CA VAL A 304 20.33 2.79 -14.16
C VAL A 304 21.12 2.61 -12.86
N ALA A 305 21.74 3.69 -12.35
CA ALA A 305 22.48 3.63 -11.10
C ALA A 305 21.59 3.24 -9.90
N ALA A 306 20.35 3.75 -9.85
CA ALA A 306 19.38 3.35 -8.82
C ALA A 306 18.96 1.87 -8.94
N ALA A 307 18.71 1.40 -10.17
CA ALA A 307 18.34 0.03 -10.47
C ALA A 307 19.46 -0.97 -10.09
N GLU A 308 20.72 -0.64 -10.37
CA GLU A 308 21.87 -1.45 -9.99
C GLU A 308 22.06 -1.55 -8.46
N GLY A 309 21.60 -0.55 -7.72
CA GLY A 309 21.59 -0.57 -6.25
C GLY A 309 20.52 -1.48 -5.63
N VAL A 310 19.50 -1.89 -6.40
CA VAL A 310 18.34 -2.65 -5.88
C VAL A 310 18.73 -4.00 -5.25
N PRO A 311 19.57 -4.86 -5.87
CA PRO A 311 19.97 -6.13 -5.24
C PRO A 311 20.67 -5.95 -3.89
N ALA A 312 21.55 -4.94 -3.77
CA ALA A 312 22.23 -4.62 -2.52
C ALA A 312 21.24 -4.13 -1.46
N ALA A 313 20.30 -3.26 -1.84
CA ALA A 313 19.24 -2.78 -0.97
C ALA A 313 18.34 -3.92 -0.46
N VAL A 314 17.92 -4.84 -1.34
CA VAL A 314 17.13 -6.02 -0.94
C VAL A 314 17.94 -6.91 0.01
N LYS A 315 19.23 -7.13 -0.26
CA LYS A 315 20.12 -7.92 0.63
C LYS A 315 20.25 -7.27 2.01
N GLN A 316 20.35 -5.95 2.09
CA GLN A 316 20.43 -5.20 3.35
C GLN A 316 19.13 -5.26 4.15
N LEU A 317 17.97 -5.14 3.50
CA LEU A 317 16.66 -5.15 4.15
C LEU A 317 16.19 -6.56 4.52
N SER A 318 16.63 -7.56 3.76
CA SER A 318 16.18 -8.95 3.90
C SER A 318 16.27 -9.51 5.33
N PRO A 319 17.29 -9.23 6.15
CA PRO A 319 17.38 -9.76 7.52
C PRO A 319 16.48 -9.05 8.54
N VAL A 320 16.06 -7.81 8.26
CA VAL A 320 15.38 -6.93 9.24
C VAL A 320 13.88 -6.79 8.99
N LEU A 321 13.43 -6.81 7.73
CA LEU A 321 12.01 -6.61 7.39
C LEU A 321 11.18 -7.90 7.51
N PRO A 322 9.85 -7.86 7.60
CA PRO A 322 9.00 -9.06 7.56
C PRO A 322 9.16 -9.86 6.26
N GLN A 323 8.93 -11.19 6.31
CA GLN A 323 9.12 -12.07 5.15
C GLN A 323 8.30 -11.63 3.93
N LEU A 324 7.07 -11.18 4.14
CA LEU A 324 6.21 -10.73 3.06
C LEU A 324 6.75 -9.46 2.38
N TRP A 325 7.30 -8.52 3.14
CA TRP A 325 7.94 -7.34 2.53
C TRP A 325 9.17 -7.77 1.74
N VAL A 326 9.95 -8.70 2.28
CA VAL A 326 11.11 -9.23 1.57
C VAL A 326 10.67 -9.92 0.28
N ALA A 327 9.53 -10.62 0.27
CA ALA A 327 8.96 -11.19 -0.93
C ALA A 327 8.56 -10.10 -1.93
N ASN A 328 7.84 -9.06 -1.50
CA ASN A 328 7.48 -7.92 -2.36
C ASN A 328 8.72 -7.19 -2.91
N LEU A 329 9.73 -6.93 -2.07
CA LEU A 329 10.99 -6.31 -2.49
C LEU A 329 11.78 -7.19 -3.46
N LYS A 330 11.76 -8.51 -3.27
CA LYS A 330 12.37 -9.46 -4.20
C LYS A 330 11.63 -9.49 -5.53
N GLN A 331 10.29 -9.50 -5.50
CA GLN A 331 9.49 -9.39 -6.71
C GLN A 331 9.84 -8.10 -7.46
N ARG A 332 9.86 -6.95 -6.78
CA ARG A 332 10.31 -5.67 -7.35
C ARG A 332 11.74 -5.73 -7.89
N ALA A 333 12.65 -6.42 -7.20
CA ALA A 333 14.02 -6.61 -7.68
C ALA A 333 14.08 -7.45 -8.96
N SER A 334 13.27 -8.50 -9.07
CA SER A 334 13.12 -9.29 -10.30
C SER A 334 12.57 -8.44 -11.44
N LEU A 335 11.56 -7.60 -11.18
CA LEU A 335 11.01 -6.64 -12.16
C LEU A 335 12.10 -5.67 -12.63
N VAL A 336 12.86 -5.08 -11.70
CA VAL A 336 13.99 -4.19 -12.00
C VAL A 336 15.03 -4.90 -12.86
N ALA A 337 15.40 -6.14 -12.51
CA ALA A 337 16.38 -6.92 -13.25
C ALA A 337 15.93 -7.24 -14.68
N ALA A 338 14.64 -7.53 -14.88
CA ALA A 338 14.06 -7.77 -16.20
C ALA A 338 14.04 -6.51 -17.08
N MET A 339 13.72 -5.34 -16.51
CA MET A 339 13.62 -4.08 -17.26
C MET A 339 14.96 -3.35 -17.50
N LEU A 340 15.96 -3.56 -16.63
CA LEU A 340 17.24 -2.85 -16.70
C LEU A 340 17.97 -2.95 -18.06
N PRO A 341 17.99 -4.10 -18.76
CA PRO A 341 18.60 -4.21 -20.08
C PRO A 341 17.95 -3.28 -21.13
N ALA A 342 16.62 -3.10 -21.09
CA ALA A 342 15.92 -2.22 -22.01
C ALA A 342 16.32 -0.75 -21.82
N VAL A 343 16.43 -0.29 -20.58
CA VAL A 343 16.88 1.07 -20.25
C VAL A 343 18.34 1.30 -20.66
N ARG A 344 19.21 0.29 -20.49
CA ARG A 344 20.60 0.37 -20.96
C ARG A 344 20.70 0.45 -22.49
N ALA A 345 19.89 -0.32 -23.21
CA ALA A 345 19.81 -0.23 -24.67
C ALA A 345 19.34 1.16 -25.12
N GLN A 346 18.34 1.74 -24.43
CA GLN A 346 17.88 3.11 -24.68
C GLN A 346 19.00 4.14 -24.43
N LEU A 347 19.76 3.99 -23.34
CA LEU A 347 20.90 4.85 -23.03
C LEU A 347 22.01 4.79 -24.09
N GLN A 348 22.17 3.63 -24.74
CA GLN A 348 23.11 3.41 -25.84
C GLN A 348 22.58 3.92 -27.21
N GLY A 349 21.34 4.42 -27.27
CA GLY A 349 20.71 4.89 -28.51
C GLY A 349 20.05 3.78 -29.34
N SER A 350 19.97 2.55 -28.83
CA SER A 350 19.37 1.40 -29.52
C SER A 350 17.87 1.29 -29.22
N LEU A 351 17.06 2.14 -29.86
CA LEU A 351 15.61 2.24 -29.57
C LEU A 351 14.82 0.97 -29.92
N LEU A 352 15.18 0.28 -31.02
CA LEU A 352 14.52 -0.96 -31.43
C LEU A 352 14.76 -2.07 -30.40
N GLU A 353 16.03 -2.29 -30.04
CA GLU A 353 16.43 -3.28 -29.05
C GLU A 353 15.84 -2.95 -27.66
N ALA A 354 15.80 -1.67 -27.28
CA ALA A 354 15.15 -1.24 -26.05
C ALA A 354 13.67 -1.62 -26.04
N SER A 355 12.97 -1.42 -27.17
CA SER A 355 11.56 -1.76 -27.31
C SER A 355 11.32 -3.27 -27.26
N GLU A 356 12.12 -4.07 -27.96
CA GLU A 356 12.06 -5.54 -27.94
C GLU A 356 12.28 -6.09 -26.52
N ARG A 357 13.32 -5.60 -25.83
CA ARG A 357 13.62 -5.98 -24.46
C ARG A 357 12.53 -5.53 -23.48
N ALA A 358 11.92 -4.36 -23.70
CA ALA A 358 10.82 -3.89 -22.87
C ALA A 358 9.59 -4.80 -23.01
N VAL A 359 9.21 -5.17 -24.24
CA VAL A 359 8.11 -6.11 -24.50
C VAL A 359 8.38 -7.46 -23.84
N GLN A 360 9.60 -8.00 -23.99
CA GLN A 360 10.00 -9.24 -23.34
C GLN A 360 9.92 -9.14 -21.81
N ALA A 361 10.46 -8.06 -21.24
CA ALA A 361 10.40 -7.80 -19.81
C ALA A 361 8.96 -7.74 -19.29
N TRP A 362 8.03 -7.10 -20.02
CA TRP A 362 6.61 -7.07 -19.65
C TRP A 362 5.96 -8.47 -19.64
N GLY A 363 6.29 -9.33 -20.62
CA GLY A 363 5.84 -10.72 -20.63
C GLY A 363 6.37 -11.53 -19.44
N ASP A 364 7.64 -11.32 -19.09
CA ASP A 364 8.27 -11.94 -17.92
C ASP A 364 7.66 -11.41 -16.60
N VAL A 365 7.38 -10.10 -16.51
CA VAL A 365 6.72 -9.45 -15.37
C VAL A 365 5.36 -10.09 -15.08
N GLU A 366 4.54 -10.28 -16.12
CA GLU A 366 3.22 -10.89 -16.00
C GLU A 366 3.34 -12.34 -15.51
N THR A 367 4.30 -13.09 -16.05
CA THR A 367 4.59 -14.47 -15.63
C THR A 367 5.07 -14.54 -14.17
N VAL A 368 6.00 -13.66 -13.76
CA VAL A 368 6.50 -13.58 -12.38
C VAL A 368 5.40 -13.17 -11.42
N SER A 369 4.54 -12.22 -11.80
CA SER A 369 3.39 -11.81 -10.98
C SER A 369 2.38 -12.93 -10.77
N GLN A 370 2.23 -13.85 -11.73
CA GLN A 370 1.35 -15.01 -11.62
C GLN A 370 1.99 -16.16 -10.83
N GLN A 371 3.31 -16.37 -10.94
CA GLN A 371 4.02 -17.47 -10.27
C GLN A 371 4.35 -17.21 -8.79
N ASP A 372 4.60 -15.95 -8.40
CA ASP A 372 5.02 -15.61 -7.04
C ASP A 372 3.87 -15.13 -6.13
N GLN A 373 2.63 -15.01 -6.65
CA GLN A 373 1.48 -14.84 -5.77
C GLN A 373 1.31 -16.13 -4.97
N PRO A 374 1.51 -16.14 -3.64
CA PRO A 374 1.26 -17.34 -2.86
C PRO A 374 -0.22 -17.66 -3.01
N SER A 375 -0.52 -18.73 -3.75
CA SER A 375 -1.85 -19.27 -3.95
C SER A 375 -2.64 -19.15 -2.65
N ALA A 376 -3.60 -18.21 -2.61
CA ALA A 376 -4.32 -17.83 -1.39
C ALA A 376 -5.11 -19.02 -0.79
N SER A 377 -5.08 -20.17 -1.45
CA SER A 377 -5.77 -21.42 -1.15
C SER A 377 -4.84 -22.60 -0.80
N CYS A 378 -3.54 -22.42 -0.60
CA CYS A 378 -2.69 -23.54 -0.15
C CYS A 378 -3.22 -24.10 1.18
N THR A 379 -3.68 -25.35 1.20
CA THR A 379 -4.06 -26.06 2.43
C THR A 379 -3.00 -27.13 2.74
N CYS A 380 -2.72 -27.38 4.03
CA CYS A 380 -1.83 -28.50 4.40
C CYS A 380 -2.48 -29.80 3.94
N SER A 381 -1.77 -30.59 3.13
CA SER A 381 -2.20 -31.93 2.69
C SER A 381 -2.51 -32.89 3.85
N GLY A 382 -1.91 -32.67 5.02
CA GLY A 382 -2.09 -33.51 6.20
C GLY A 382 -3.10 -33.03 7.24
N CYS A 383 -3.48 -31.74 7.25
CA CYS A 383 -4.41 -31.23 8.27
C CYS A 383 -5.47 -30.26 7.74
N GLY A 384 -5.54 -30.05 6.42
CA GLY A 384 -6.51 -29.16 5.75
C GLY A 384 -6.38 -27.68 6.09
N THR A 385 -5.48 -27.29 7.00
CA THR A 385 -5.36 -25.91 7.47
C THR A 385 -4.67 -25.05 6.41
N ARG A 386 -5.23 -23.86 6.12
CA ARG A 386 -4.66 -22.87 5.20
C ARG A 386 -3.21 -22.53 5.57
N ALA A 387 -2.28 -22.84 4.69
CA ALA A 387 -0.85 -22.59 4.83
C ALA A 387 -0.46 -21.31 4.07
N ILE A 388 -0.79 -20.16 4.65
CA ILE A 388 -0.41 -18.86 4.07
C ILE A 388 1.10 -18.66 4.25
N GLY A 389 1.85 -18.55 3.14
CA GLY A 389 3.25 -18.12 3.12
C GLY A 389 4.29 -19.10 3.69
N LEU A 390 3.93 -20.37 3.93
CA LEU A 390 4.84 -21.38 4.45
C LEU A 390 4.95 -22.58 3.50
N ARG A 391 6.19 -22.92 3.08
CA ARG A 391 6.47 -24.15 2.32
C ARG A 391 6.07 -25.44 3.06
N ARG A 392 6.01 -25.38 4.40
CA ARG A 392 5.57 -26.47 5.28
C ARG A 392 4.63 -25.94 6.35
N CYS A 393 3.53 -26.64 6.57
CA CYS A 393 2.55 -26.26 7.59
C CYS A 393 3.17 -26.26 8.99
N ALA A 394 2.82 -25.24 9.78
CA ALA A 394 3.32 -25.10 11.14
C ALA A 394 2.86 -26.21 12.10
N ARG A 395 1.72 -26.86 11.81
CA ARG A 395 1.10 -27.91 12.64
C ARG A 395 1.57 -29.30 12.24
N CYS A 396 1.34 -29.67 10.99
CA CYS A 396 1.57 -31.02 10.47
C CYS A 396 3.01 -31.21 9.94
N LYS A 397 3.81 -30.15 9.78
CA LYS A 397 5.14 -30.11 9.12
C LYS A 397 5.17 -30.60 7.67
N GLN A 398 4.06 -31.05 7.10
CA GLN A 398 3.94 -31.43 5.69
C GLN A 398 3.93 -30.21 4.78
N ALA A 399 4.31 -30.42 3.52
CA ALA A 399 4.28 -29.38 2.49
C ALA A 399 2.84 -28.91 2.24
N GLY A 400 2.66 -27.62 1.90
CA GLY A 400 1.38 -27.17 1.35
C GLY A 400 1.19 -27.81 -0.03
N ARG A 401 0.00 -28.34 -0.31
CA ARG A 401 -0.41 -28.63 -1.69
C ARG A 401 -1.13 -27.40 -2.22
N GLU A 402 -0.82 -27.00 -3.44
CA GLU A 402 -1.69 -26.11 -4.20
C GLU A 402 -2.95 -26.88 -4.55
N ILE A 403 -4.11 -26.33 -4.18
CA ILE A 403 -5.39 -26.82 -4.68
C ILE A 403 -5.62 -26.07 -5.98
N ASN A 404 -5.57 -26.78 -7.10
CA ASN A 404 -6.03 -26.27 -8.37
C ASN A 404 -7.56 -26.23 -8.35
N ALA A 405 -8.18 -25.19 -8.93
CA ALA A 405 -9.63 -24.98 -8.90
C ALA A 405 -10.48 -26.06 -9.61
N THR A 406 -9.86 -27.17 -10.03
CA THR A 406 -10.49 -28.31 -10.71
C THR A 406 -10.56 -29.58 -9.85
N ASP A 407 -9.98 -29.57 -8.65
CA ASP A 407 -10.14 -30.62 -7.62
C ASP A 407 -11.19 -30.20 -6.59
#